data_AF-A0A931BRW1-F1
#
_entry.id   AF-A0A931BRW1-F1
#
_cell.length_a   1.000
_cell.length_b   1.000
_cell.length_c   1.000
_cell.angle_alpha   90.00
_cell.angle_beta   90.00
_cell.angle_gamma   90.00
#
_symmetry.space_group_name_H-M   'P 1'
#
loop_
_entity.id
_entity.type
_entity.pdbx_description
1 polymer ?
#
loop_
_entity_poly.entity_id
_entity_poly.type
_entity_poly.pdbx_seq_one_letter_code
_entity_poly.pdbx_strand_id
1 'polypeptide(L)' 'MSKDEAYQILGLKPGASVDEIRQAYRTLMKKLHPDQGGTAYLAARVNQAREILLSRHR' A
#
# COMPACT_ATOMS: atom_id res chain seq x y z
N MET A 1 -2.93 7.56 9.11
CA MET A 1 -3.46 7.44 7.75
C MET A 1 -4.88 6.92 7.80
N SER A 2 -5.79 7.44 6.98
CA SER A 2 -7.17 6.96 6.85
C SER A 2 -7.28 5.81 5.83
N LYS A 3 -8.43 5.12 5.76
CA LYS A 3 -8.69 4.12 4.72
C LYS A 3 -8.67 4.74 3.32
N ASP A 4 -9.25 5.92 3.14
CA ASP A 4 -9.27 6.62 1.85
C ASP A 4 -7.86 7.03 1.40
N GLU A 5 -7.05 7.55 2.32
CA GLU A 5 -5.65 7.87 2.04
C GLU A 5 -4.85 6.61 1.71
N ALA A 6 -5.13 5.47 2.37
CA ALA A 6 -4.49 4.19 2.05
C ALA A 6 -4.84 3.69 0.64
N TYR A 7 -6.11 3.82 0.22
CA TYR A 7 -6.51 3.53 -1.16
C TYR A 7 -5.79 4.43 -2.16
N GLN A 8 -5.68 5.73 -1.88
CA GLN A 8 -4.96 6.67 -2.74
C GLN A 8 -3.47 6.33 -2.87
N ILE A 9 -2.80 6.00 -1.76
CA ILE A 9 -1.38 5.59 -1.78
C ILE A 9 -1.17 4.34 -2.62
N LEU A 10 -2.10 3.38 -2.57
CA LEU A 10 -2.03 2.18 -3.40
C LEU A 10 -2.53 2.39 -4.84
N GLY A 11 -3.06 3.57 -5.19
CA GLY A 11 -3.64 3.86 -6.50
C GLY A 11 -4.93 3.06 -6.76
N LEU A 12 -5.69 2.77 -5.71
CA LEU A 12 -6.91 1.98 -5.75
C LEU A 12 -8.14 2.83 -5.43
N LYS A 13 -9.31 2.33 -5.83
CA LYS A 13 -10.61 2.91 -5.43
C LYS A 13 -11.08 2.29 -4.11
N PRO A 14 -11.85 3.01 -3.29
CA PRO A 14 -12.52 2.42 -2.13
C PRO A 14 -13.35 1.20 -2.52
N GLY A 15 -13.20 0.12 -1.75
CA GLY A 15 -13.86 -1.17 -2.03
C GLY A 15 -13.05 -2.13 -2.90
N ALA A 16 -11.81 -1.78 -3.29
CA ALA A 16 -10.93 -2.72 -3.96
C ALA A 16 -10.75 -4.01 -3.13
N SER A 17 -10.72 -5.14 -3.84
CA SER A 17 -10.57 -6.46 -3.27
C SER A 17 -9.21 -6.66 -2.60
N VAL A 18 -9.12 -7.67 -1.73
CA VAL A 18 -7.86 -8.05 -1.06
C VAL A 18 -6.76 -8.37 -2.07
N ASP A 19 -7.11 -8.97 -3.21
CA ASP A 19 -6.14 -9.33 -4.25
C ASP A 19 -5.65 -8.10 -5.01
N GLU A 20 -6.52 -7.14 -5.32
CA GLU A 20 -6.13 -5.85 -5.89
C GLU A 20 -5.18 -5.08 -4.95
N ILE A 21 -5.49 -5.06 -3.64
CA ILE A 21 -4.63 -4.45 -2.61
C ILE A 21 -3.24 -5.12 -2.58
N ARG A 22 -3.18 -6.45 -2.60
CA ARG A 22 -1.91 -7.19 -2.61
C ARG A 22 -1.11 -6.95 -3.89
N GLN A 23 -1.79 -6.88 -5.04
CA GLN A 23 -1.14 -6.66 -6.33
C GLN A 23 -0.57 -5.25 -6.45
N ALA A 24 -1.34 -4.23 -6.05
CA ALA A 24 -0.90 -2.85 -6.01
C ALA A 24 0.31 -2.69 -5.07
N TYR A 25 0.24 -3.26 -3.87
CA TYR A 25 1.34 -3.28 -2.91
C TYR A 25 2.64 -3.83 -3.50
N ARG A 26 2.61 -5.03 -4.10
CA ARG A 26 3.80 -5.67 -4.70
C ARG A 26 4.40 -4.81 -5.81
N THR A 27 3.54 -4.22 -6.63
CA THR A 27 3.94 -3.37 -7.76
C THR A 27 4.64 -2.09 -7.28
N LEU A 28 4.07 -1.43 -6.27
CA LEU A 28 4.64 -0.23 -5.68
C LEU A 28 5.93 -0.52 -4.92
N MET A 29 5.97 -1.60 -4.14
CA MET A 29 7.18 -1.97 -3.41
C MET A 29 8.34 -2.29 -4.34
N LYS A 30 8.10 -2.95 -5.49
CA LYS A 30 9.15 -3.14 -6.50
C LYS A 30 9.73 -1.79 -6.96
N LYS A 31 8.89 -0.77 -7.14
CA LYS A 31 9.35 0.55 -7.61
C LYS A 31 9.98 1.41 -6.52
N LEU A 32 9.54 1.26 -5.27
CA LEU A 32 9.82 2.20 -4.18
C LEU A 32 10.73 1.63 -3.09
N HIS A 33 11.12 0.35 -3.17
CA HIS A 33 12.05 -0.23 -2.21
C HIS A 33 13.41 0.49 -2.27
N PRO A 34 14.06 0.77 -1.12
CA PRO A 34 15.40 1.38 -1.07
C PRO A 34 16.42 0.66 -1.97
N ASP A 35 16.42 -0.67 -1.96
CA ASP A 35 17.32 -1.50 -2.78
C ASP A 35 17.12 -1.31 -4.30
N GLN A 36 16.00 -0.73 -4.72
CA GLN A 36 15.70 -0.44 -6.13
C GLN A 36 15.74 1.06 -6.45
N GLY A 37 16.40 1.86 -5.58
CA GLY A 37 16.55 3.30 -5.75
C GLY A 37 15.39 4.15 -5.20
N GLY A 38 14.46 3.52 -4.47
CA GLY A 38 13.40 4.23 -3.73
C GLY A 38 13.87 4.72 -2.36
N THR A 39 12.93 5.11 -1.50
CA THR A 39 13.24 5.60 -0.15
C THR A 39 12.51 4.79 0.92
N ALA A 40 13.15 4.66 2.09
CA ALA A 40 12.56 3.97 3.23
C ALA A 40 11.24 4.61 3.65
N TYR A 41 11.13 5.93 3.54
CA TYR A 41 9.90 6.68 3.82
C TYR A 41 8.75 6.26 2.90
N LEU A 42 8.96 6.22 1.57
CA LEU A 42 7.92 5.83 0.63
C LEU A 42 7.51 4.36 0.79
N ALA A 43 8.49 3.47 1.01
CA ALA A 43 8.23 2.07 1.31
C ALA A 43 7.38 1.91 2.60
N ALA A 44 7.70 2.66 3.66
CA ALA A 44 6.93 2.65 4.91
C ALA A 44 5.48 3.12 4.71
N ARG A 45 5.26 4.16 3.89
CA ARG A 45 3.91 4.65 3.55
C ARG A 45 3.09 3.59 2.82
N VAL A 46 3.68 2.87 1.86
CA VAL A 46 3.02 1.78 1.14
C VAL A 46 2.72 0.58 2.05
N ASN A 47 3.63 0.24 2.96
CA ASN A 47 3.39 -0.80 3.98
C ASN A 47 2.21 -0.44 4.89
N GLN A 48 2.19 0.78 5.42
CA GLN A 48 1.11 1.26 6.28
C GLN A 48 -0.23 1.27 5.54
N ALA A 49 -0.25 1.59 4.24
CA ALA A 49 -1.47 1.61 3.44
C ALA A 49 -2.06 0.21 3.27
N ARG A 50 -1.21 -0.77 2.94
CA ARG A 50 -1.60 -2.18 2.90
C ARG A 50 -2.13 -2.65 4.25
N GLU A 51 -1.46 -2.30 5.35
CA GLU A 51 -1.85 -2.73 6.69
C GLU A 51 -3.25 -2.21 7.05
N ILE A 52 -3.53 -0.93 6.83
CA ILE A 52 -4.84 -0.33 7.13
C ILE A 52 -5.97 -0.98 6.34
N LEU A 53 -5.73 -1.33 5.08
CA LEU A 53 -6.75 -1.92 4.21
C LEU A 53 -6.96 -3.43 4.44
N LEU A 54 -5.93 -4.13 4.92
CA LEU A 54 -6.00 -5.57 5.19
C LEU A 54 -6.18 -5.92 6.66
N SER A 55 -6.04 -4.94 7.56
CA SER A 55 -6.33 -5.11 8.99
C SER A 55 -7.82 -5.39 9.15
N ARG A 56 -8.16 -6.67 9.30
CA ARG A 56 -9.42 -7.06 9.92
C ARG A 56 -9.28 -6.64 11.37
N HIS A 57 -10.07 -5.67 11.81
CA HIS A 57 -10.28 -5.45 13.24
C HIS A 57 -10.55 -6.82 13.86
N ARG A 58 -9.68 -7.24 14.79
CA ARG A 58 -9.99 -8.36 15.68
C ARG A 58 -11.21 -7.99 16.51
#